data_AF-Q2W6B0-F1
#
_entry.id   AF-Q2W6B0-F1
#
_cell.length_a   1.000
_cell.length_b   1.000
_cell.length_c   1.000
_cell.angle_alpha   90.00
_cell.angle_beta   90.00
_cell.angle_gamma   90.00
#
_symmetry.space_group_name_H-M   'P 1'
#
loop_
_entity.id
_entity.type
_entity.pdbx_description
1 polymer ?
#
loop_
_entity_poly.entity_id
_entity_poly.type
_entity_poly.pdbx_seq_one_letter_code
_entity_poly.pdbx_strand_id
1 'polypeptide(L)'
;MGFIEGRTILNRQAMTARDYIWLAVLGAVERAPLTMDEVAQAVAALAGPAWMPVSQLSFDAMDEMLEGGLLNPVERSLRLAITGDGRRRLQDLVAQPLAAPLSTFGQVGIRLKLAFLDLAPAAVRRRQIDALLRACDCEIATRTAACAAWSLNGPLGRVWLDHQVDALEEMAEVLRRLARAEGTGLIEG
;
A
#
# COMPACT_ATOMS: atom_id res chain seq x y z
N MET A 1 -16.30 -25.96 32.64
CA MET A 1 -16.20 -24.50 32.41
C MET A 1 -15.34 -24.30 31.18
N GLY A 2 -15.92 -23.80 30.10
CA GLY A 2 -15.23 -23.62 28.82
C GLY A 2 -14.32 -22.40 28.84
N PHE A 3 -13.08 -22.59 28.43
CA PHE A 3 -12.16 -21.51 28.09
C PHE A 3 -12.71 -20.83 26.84
N ILE A 4 -13.05 -19.55 26.94
CA ILE A 4 -13.38 -18.73 25.79
C ILE A 4 -12.09 -18.59 24.99
N GLU A 5 -12.05 -19.21 23.81
CA GLU A 5 -11.03 -18.98 22.80
C GLU A 5 -10.95 -17.47 22.55
N GLY A 6 -9.90 -16.86 23.09
CA GLY A 6 -9.50 -15.53 22.72
C GLY A 6 -9.23 -15.54 21.23
N ARG A 7 -10.16 -14.98 20.45
CA ARG A 7 -9.94 -14.59 19.06
C ARG A 7 -8.59 -13.91 19.00
N THR A 8 -7.61 -14.62 18.45
CA THR A 8 -6.29 -14.08 18.13
C THR A 8 -6.57 -12.85 17.28
N ILE A 9 -6.28 -11.67 17.82
CA ILE A 9 -6.20 -10.45 17.03
C ILE A 9 -5.20 -10.80 15.95
N LEU A 10 -5.67 -11.05 14.72
CA LEU A 10 -4.83 -11.32 13.56
C LEU A 10 -3.72 -10.29 13.61
N ASN A 11 -2.50 -10.76 13.90
CA ASN A 11 -1.30 -9.96 13.86
C ASN A 11 -1.19 -9.49 12.41
N ARG A 12 -1.78 -8.33 12.10
CA ARG A 12 -1.80 -7.81 10.73
C ARG A 12 -0.39 -7.33 10.45
N GLN A 13 0.42 -8.24 9.93
CA GLN A 13 1.80 -7.99 9.57
C GLN A 13 1.84 -6.80 8.61
N ALA A 14 2.70 -5.83 8.91
CA ALA A 14 2.98 -4.73 8.01
C ALA A 14 3.55 -5.27 6.69
N MET A 15 3.29 -4.57 5.59
CA MET A 15 3.87 -4.93 4.29
C MET A 15 5.40 -4.90 4.37
N THR A 16 6.03 -5.96 3.87
CA THR A 16 7.48 -6.06 3.71
C THR A 16 7.92 -5.39 2.41
N ALA A 17 9.24 -5.18 2.24
CA ALA A 17 9.80 -4.68 0.96
C ALA A 17 9.34 -5.54 -0.23
N ARG A 18 9.33 -6.87 -0.05
CA ARG A 18 8.81 -7.83 -1.03
C ARG A 18 7.34 -7.55 -1.36
N ASP A 19 6.48 -7.34 -0.36
CA ASP A 19 5.06 -7.08 -0.59
C ASP A 19 4.81 -5.82 -1.43
N TYR A 20 5.63 -4.78 -1.28
CA TYR A 20 5.54 -3.57 -2.12
C TYR A 20 5.95 -3.85 -3.57
N ILE A 21 7.01 -4.62 -3.79
CA ILE A 21 7.40 -5.06 -5.15
C ILE A 21 6.29 -5.90 -5.75
N TRP A 22 5.75 -6.87 -4.99
CA TRP A 22 4.66 -7.72 -5.41
C TRP A 22 3.43 -6.92 -5.82
N LEU A 23 3.04 -5.92 -5.03
CA LEU A 23 1.92 -5.04 -5.35
C LEU A 23 2.18 -4.24 -6.64
N ALA A 24 3.40 -3.73 -6.82
CA ALA A 24 3.79 -3.00 -8.03
C ALA A 24 3.74 -3.87 -9.28
N VAL A 25 4.36 -5.06 -9.23
CA VAL A 25 4.43 -5.99 -10.37
C VAL A 25 3.04 -6.51 -10.72
N LEU A 26 2.31 -7.08 -9.75
CA LEU A 26 0.99 -7.67 -9.99
C LEU A 26 -0.01 -6.62 -10.49
N GLY A 27 0.01 -5.41 -9.91
CA GLY A 27 -0.84 -4.32 -10.39
C GLY A 27 -0.50 -3.87 -11.82
N ALA A 28 0.79 -3.83 -12.17
CA ALA A 28 1.23 -3.47 -13.52
C ALA A 28 0.84 -4.54 -14.56
N VAL A 29 1.09 -5.82 -14.27
CA VAL A 29 0.78 -6.92 -15.20
C VAL A 29 -0.72 -7.21 -15.33
N GLU A 30 -1.53 -6.86 -14.32
CA GLU A 30 -3.00 -6.92 -14.42
C GLU A 30 -3.52 -5.88 -15.42
N ARG A 31 -2.85 -4.73 -15.57
CA ARG A 31 -3.23 -3.74 -16.58
C ARG A 31 -2.88 -4.19 -18.00
N ALA A 32 -1.74 -4.85 -18.20
CA ALA A 32 -1.33 -5.42 -19.48
C ALA A 32 -0.18 -6.42 -19.28
N PRO A 33 -0.03 -7.45 -20.13
CA PRO A 33 1.15 -8.31 -20.08
C PRO A 33 2.44 -7.54 -20.39
N LEU A 34 3.46 -7.70 -19.54
CA LEU A 34 4.72 -6.93 -19.58
C LEU A 34 5.96 -7.83 -19.70
N THR A 35 7.02 -7.35 -20.36
CA THR A 35 8.35 -7.99 -20.29
C THR A 35 9.01 -7.75 -18.93
N MET A 36 10.07 -8.50 -18.61
CA MET A 36 10.86 -8.30 -17.39
C MET A 36 11.40 -6.87 -17.25
N ASP A 37 11.85 -6.27 -18.36
CA ASP A 37 12.35 -4.90 -18.37
C ASP A 37 11.24 -3.88 -18.13
N GLU A 38 10.06 -4.08 -18.74
CA GLU A 38 8.88 -3.25 -18.51
C GLU A 38 8.40 -3.35 -17.06
N VAL A 39 8.48 -4.55 -16.45
CA VAL A 39 8.18 -4.76 -15.02
C VAL A 39 9.15 -3.99 -14.12
N ALA A 40 10.46 -4.08 -14.37
CA ALA A 40 11.46 -3.35 -13.59
C ALA A 40 11.24 -1.82 -13.68
N GLN A 41 10.92 -1.31 -14.87
CA GLN A 41 10.57 0.09 -15.07
C GLN A 41 9.28 0.47 -14.33
N ALA A 42 8.26 -0.39 -14.35
CA ALA A 42 7.02 -0.17 -13.63
C ALA A 42 7.26 -0.07 -12.11
N VAL A 43 8.04 -0.97 -11.53
CA VAL A 43 8.39 -0.93 -10.09
C VAL A 43 9.06 0.38 -9.74
N ALA A 44 10.06 0.81 -10.53
CA ALA A 44 10.76 2.08 -10.31
C ALA A 44 9.82 3.30 -10.43
N ALA A 45 8.95 3.33 -11.44
CA ALA A 45 8.01 4.42 -11.66
C ALA A 45 6.92 4.50 -10.59
N LEU A 46 6.46 3.35 -10.09
CA LEU A 46 5.37 3.26 -9.12
C LEU A 46 5.83 3.49 -7.69
N ALA A 47 7.01 2.98 -7.29
CA ALA A 47 7.60 3.31 -6.00
C ALA A 47 8.03 4.79 -5.94
N GLY A 48 8.40 5.36 -7.09
CA GLY A 48 8.79 6.76 -7.22
C GLY A 48 10.11 7.08 -6.51
N PRO A 49 10.45 8.36 -6.31
CA PRO A 49 11.71 8.76 -5.68
C PRO A 49 11.80 8.36 -4.20
N ALA A 50 10.69 7.95 -3.59
CA ALA A 50 10.66 7.55 -2.19
C ALA A 50 11.49 6.27 -1.94
N TRP A 51 11.45 5.30 -2.86
CA TRP A 51 12.18 4.06 -2.71
C TRP A 51 12.54 3.43 -4.05
N MET A 52 13.81 3.08 -4.21
CA MET A 52 14.31 2.33 -5.35
C MET A 52 14.84 0.99 -4.86
N PRO A 53 14.14 -0.14 -5.12
CA PRO A 53 14.67 -1.45 -4.75
C PRO A 53 15.94 -1.74 -5.57
N VAL A 54 16.91 -2.40 -4.94
CA VAL A 54 18.06 -2.94 -5.66
C VAL A 54 17.59 -4.01 -6.64
N SER A 55 18.25 -4.11 -7.79
CA SER A 55 17.84 -5.00 -8.89
C SER A 55 17.68 -6.45 -8.44
N GLN A 56 18.62 -6.96 -7.62
CA GLN A 56 18.57 -8.32 -7.10
C GLN A 56 17.27 -8.60 -6.32
N LEU A 57 16.83 -7.68 -5.46
CA LEU A 57 15.60 -7.85 -4.69
C LEU A 57 14.36 -7.90 -5.60
N SER A 58 14.35 -7.12 -6.68
CA SER A 58 13.28 -7.16 -7.68
C SER A 58 13.27 -8.48 -8.45
N PHE A 59 14.45 -8.98 -8.84
CA PHE A 59 14.57 -10.28 -9.53
C PHE A 59 14.13 -11.44 -8.64
N ASP A 60 14.65 -11.51 -7.42
CA ASP A 60 14.27 -12.55 -6.44
C ASP A 60 12.75 -12.54 -6.21
N ALA A 61 12.14 -11.35 -6.06
CA ALA A 61 10.70 -11.23 -5.88
C ALA A 61 9.89 -11.67 -7.11
N MET A 62 10.39 -11.47 -8.33
CA MET A 62 9.75 -11.92 -9.57
C MET A 62 9.86 -13.43 -9.75
N ASP A 63 11.02 -14.01 -9.45
CA ASP A 63 11.23 -15.46 -9.49
C ASP A 63 10.29 -16.16 -8.51
N GLU A 64 10.15 -15.64 -7.28
CA GLU A 64 9.19 -16.16 -6.31
C GLU A 64 7.72 -16.08 -6.80
N MET A 65 7.35 -15.06 -7.58
CA MET A 65 6.00 -14.98 -8.17
C MET A 65 5.78 -16.01 -9.27
N LEU A 66 6.81 -16.26 -10.09
CA LEU A 66 6.76 -17.27 -11.16
C LEU A 66 6.70 -18.68 -10.57
N GLU A 67 7.57 -18.99 -9.61
CA GLU A 67 7.56 -20.26 -8.87
C GLU A 67 6.25 -20.47 -8.12
N GLY A 68 5.70 -19.39 -7.55
CA GLY A 68 4.41 -19.38 -6.86
C GLY A 68 3.18 -19.40 -7.77
N GLY A 69 3.35 -19.42 -9.10
CA GLY A 69 2.25 -19.45 -10.07
C GLY A 69 1.37 -18.20 -10.07
N LEU A 70 1.89 -17.06 -9.58
CA LEU A 70 1.18 -15.77 -9.59
C LEU A 70 1.28 -15.06 -10.94
N LEU A 71 2.32 -15.39 -11.69
CA LEU A 71 2.59 -14.91 -13.05
C LEU A 71 2.81 -16.11 -13.98
N ASN A 72 2.39 -15.98 -15.23
CA ASN A 72 2.67 -16.95 -16.28
C ASN A 72 3.29 -16.26 -17.50
N PRO A 73 4.26 -16.89 -18.18
CA PRO A 73 4.70 -16.42 -19.48
C PRO A 73 3.56 -16.55 -20.50
N VAL A 74 3.36 -15.51 -21.29
CA VAL A 74 2.44 -15.55 -22.44
C VAL A 74 3.13 -16.28 -23.57
N GLU A 75 2.55 -17.38 -24.04
CA GLU A 75 3.13 -18.26 -25.05
C GLU A 75 3.70 -17.48 -26.25
N ARG A 76 4.92 -17.85 -26.66
CA ARG A 76 5.65 -17.27 -27.81
C ARG A 76 6.03 -15.78 -27.65
N SER A 77 5.88 -15.21 -26.45
CA SER A 77 6.36 -13.87 -26.12
C SER A 77 7.26 -13.91 -24.88
N LEU A 78 8.11 -12.90 -24.71
CA LEU A 78 8.89 -12.68 -23.48
C LEU A 78 8.08 -11.91 -22.42
N ARG A 79 6.74 -11.92 -22.51
CA ARG A 79 5.85 -11.17 -21.62
C ARG A 79 5.25 -12.07 -20.56
N LEU A 80 4.98 -11.48 -19.41
CA LEU A 80 4.33 -12.08 -18.24
C LEU A 80 2.91 -11.57 -18.13
N ALA A 81 1.97 -12.47 -17.85
CA ALA A 81 0.59 -12.16 -17.53
C ALA A 81 0.26 -12.64 -16.11
N ILE A 82 -0.64 -11.93 -15.44
CA ILE A 82 -1.12 -12.31 -14.12
C ILE A 82 -2.03 -13.54 -14.20
N THR A 83 -1.93 -14.43 -13.21
CA THR A 83 -2.81 -15.59 -13.07
C THR A 83 -4.02 -15.26 -12.19
N GLY A 84 -4.99 -16.18 -12.11
CA GLY A 84 -6.10 -16.05 -11.16
C GLY A 84 -5.62 -15.99 -9.70
N ASP A 85 -4.51 -16.65 -9.39
CA ASP A 85 -3.90 -16.68 -8.06
C ASP A 85 -3.15 -15.37 -7.78
N GLY A 86 -2.44 -14.85 -8.79
CA GLY A 86 -1.85 -13.52 -8.77
C GLY A 86 -2.88 -12.42 -8.52
N ARG A 87 -4.06 -12.49 -9.17
CA ARG A 87 -5.13 -11.51 -8.95
C ARG A 87 -5.68 -11.55 -7.53
N ARG A 88 -5.85 -12.75 -6.94
CA ARG A 88 -6.25 -12.87 -5.53
C ARG A 88 -5.19 -12.28 -4.61
N ARG A 89 -3.91 -12.56 -4.86
CA ARG A 89 -2.80 -11.98 -4.10
C ARG A 89 -2.73 -10.46 -4.22
N LEU A 90 -2.98 -9.90 -5.41
CA LEU A 90 -3.07 -8.46 -5.62
C LEU A 90 -4.15 -7.83 -4.73
N GLN A 91 -5.34 -8.44 -4.67
CA GLN A 91 -6.43 -7.96 -3.82
C GLN A 91 -6.07 -8.02 -2.33
N ASP A 92 -5.39 -9.09 -1.89
CA ASP A 92 -4.91 -9.21 -0.51
C ASP A 92 -3.90 -8.12 -0.15
N LEU A 93 -2.94 -7.84 -1.03
CA LEU A 93 -1.93 -6.79 -0.86
C LEU A 93 -2.56 -5.39 -0.82
N VAL A 94 -3.54 -5.12 -1.67
CA VAL A 94 -4.32 -3.87 -1.63
C VAL A 94 -5.08 -3.75 -0.31
N ALA A 95 -5.58 -4.86 0.25
CA ALA A 95 -6.33 -4.86 1.50
C ALA A 95 -5.49 -4.87 2.79
N GLN A 96 -4.18 -5.17 2.70
CA GLN A 96 -3.28 -5.21 3.84
C GLN A 96 -3.16 -3.82 4.49
N PRO A 97 -3.20 -3.69 5.83
CA PRO A 97 -3.10 -2.38 6.46
C PRO A 97 -1.72 -1.77 6.25
N LEU A 98 -1.70 -0.44 6.19
CA LEU A 98 -0.48 0.34 6.13
C LEU A 98 -0.19 0.93 7.51
N ALA A 99 1.06 0.80 7.95
CA ALA A 99 1.55 1.43 9.16
C ALA A 99 2.36 2.68 8.79
N ALA A 100 2.33 3.69 9.67
CA ALA A 100 3.10 4.94 9.54
C ALA A 100 3.02 5.58 8.13
N PRO A 101 1.87 6.14 7.73
CA PRO A 101 1.67 6.87 6.49
C PRO A 101 2.84 7.75 6.03
N LEU A 102 3.47 8.55 6.90
CA LEU A 102 4.59 9.42 6.50
C LEU A 102 5.95 8.72 6.34
N SER A 103 6.07 7.47 6.75
CA SER A 103 7.32 6.72 6.52
C SER A 103 7.56 6.52 5.02
N THR A 104 8.81 6.30 4.62
CA THR A 104 9.18 6.02 3.23
C THR A 104 8.34 4.90 2.62
N PHE A 105 8.23 3.77 3.33
CA PHE A 105 7.42 2.63 2.89
C PHE A 105 5.91 2.91 2.97
N GLY A 106 5.48 3.74 3.92
CA GLY A 106 4.10 4.21 4.00
C GLY A 106 3.68 5.00 2.76
N GLN A 107 4.51 5.94 2.31
CA GLN A 107 4.27 6.72 1.10
C GLN A 107 4.23 5.84 -0.16
N VAL A 108 5.18 4.91 -0.29
CA VAL A 108 5.20 3.93 -1.38
C VAL A 108 3.93 3.08 -1.37
N GLY A 109 3.54 2.57 -0.22
CA GLY A 109 2.34 1.75 -0.06
C GLY A 109 1.06 2.50 -0.39
N ILE A 110 0.91 3.76 0.04
CA ILE A 110 -0.23 4.61 -0.31
C ILE A 110 -0.29 4.81 -1.81
N ARG A 111 0.83 5.20 -2.44
CA ARG A 111 0.90 5.42 -3.88
C ARG A 111 0.53 4.17 -4.68
N LEU A 112 1.08 3.01 -4.31
CA LEU A 112 0.76 1.74 -4.96
C LEU A 112 -0.70 1.34 -4.78
N LYS A 113 -1.23 1.43 -3.55
CA LYS A 113 -2.63 1.10 -3.28
C LYS A 113 -3.57 1.99 -4.09
N LEU A 114 -3.30 3.30 -4.15
CA LEU A 114 -4.12 4.22 -4.94
C LEU A 114 -3.99 3.98 -6.45
N ALA A 115 -2.81 3.61 -6.95
CA ALA A 115 -2.58 3.32 -8.37
C ALA A 115 -3.34 2.08 -8.89
N PHE A 116 -3.73 1.18 -7.98
CA PHE A 116 -4.40 -0.08 -8.32
C PHE A 116 -5.75 -0.26 -7.62
N LEU A 117 -6.24 0.78 -6.94
CA LEU A 117 -7.51 0.69 -6.22
C LEU A 117 -8.69 0.48 -7.18
N ASP A 118 -8.59 1.03 -8.38
CA ASP A 118 -9.53 0.85 -9.48
C ASP A 118 -9.69 -0.63 -9.90
N LEU A 119 -8.70 -1.48 -9.65
CA LEU A 119 -8.78 -2.91 -9.92
C LEU A 119 -9.62 -3.68 -8.88
N ALA A 120 -9.95 -3.06 -7.75
CA ALA A 120 -10.80 -3.66 -6.71
C ALA A 120 -12.29 -3.36 -6.95
N PRO A 121 -13.22 -4.22 -6.46
CA PRO A 121 -14.66 -3.92 -6.46
C PRO A 121 -14.97 -2.61 -5.72
N ALA A 122 -15.96 -1.85 -6.19
CA ALA A 122 -16.26 -0.51 -5.66
C ALA A 122 -16.49 -0.48 -4.13
N ALA A 123 -17.17 -1.50 -3.57
CA ALA A 123 -17.35 -1.65 -2.12
C ALA A 123 -16.03 -1.77 -1.35
N VAL A 124 -15.00 -2.37 -1.96
CA VAL A 124 -13.66 -2.49 -1.38
C VAL A 124 -12.90 -1.18 -1.51
N ARG A 125 -13.04 -0.46 -2.62
CA ARG A 125 -12.33 0.81 -2.87
C ARG A 125 -12.54 1.80 -1.73
N ARG A 126 -13.81 2.07 -1.40
CA ARG A 126 -14.16 2.99 -0.32
C ARG A 126 -13.59 2.54 1.03
N ARG A 127 -13.71 1.25 1.34
CA ARG A 127 -13.18 0.67 2.59
C ARG A 127 -11.67 0.83 2.72
N GLN A 128 -10.92 0.76 1.63
CA GLN A 128 -9.47 0.96 1.66
C GLN A 128 -9.10 2.43 1.83
N ILE A 129 -9.81 3.37 1.19
CA ILE A 129 -9.58 4.80 1.43
C ILE A 129 -9.88 5.14 2.89
N ASP A 130 -10.98 4.63 3.44
CA ASP A 130 -11.30 4.80 4.87
C ASP A 130 -10.26 4.14 5.79
N ALA A 131 -9.59 3.07 5.35
CA ALA A 131 -8.50 2.45 6.10
C ALA A 131 -7.23 3.30 6.10
N LEU A 132 -6.89 3.93 4.98
CA LEU A 132 -5.78 4.89 4.90
C LEU A 132 -6.07 6.13 5.77
N LEU A 133 -7.30 6.64 5.75
CA LEU A 133 -7.73 7.74 6.63
C LEU A 133 -7.54 7.40 8.10
N ARG A 134 -8.01 6.22 8.53
CA ARG A 134 -7.81 5.76 9.91
C ARG A 134 -6.32 5.65 10.27
N ALA A 135 -5.46 5.25 9.34
CA ALA A 135 -4.02 5.20 9.59
C ALA A 135 -3.44 6.60 9.85
N CYS A 136 -3.86 7.61 9.07
CA CYS A 136 -3.48 9.01 9.31
C CYS A 136 -4.00 9.49 10.68
N ASP A 137 -5.29 9.28 10.99
CA ASP A 137 -5.90 9.71 12.25
C ASP A 137 -5.20 9.07 13.48
N CYS A 138 -4.89 7.77 13.39
CA CYS A 138 -4.15 7.07 14.45
C CYS A 138 -2.73 7.64 14.64
N GLU A 139 -2.03 7.97 13.55
CA GLU A 139 -0.68 8.53 13.64
C GLU A 139 -0.68 9.97 14.18
N ILE A 140 -1.64 10.80 13.77
CA ILE A 140 -1.86 12.15 14.34
C ILE A 140 -2.11 12.05 15.84
N ALA A 141 -3.05 11.19 16.27
CA ALA A 141 -3.37 11.01 17.69
C ALA A 141 -2.16 10.52 18.50
N THR A 142 -1.35 9.62 17.93
CA THR A 142 -0.14 9.11 18.56
C THR A 142 0.91 10.22 18.74
N ARG A 143 1.16 11.02 17.70
CA ARG A 143 2.18 12.09 17.72
C ARG A 143 1.80 13.24 18.65
N THR A 144 0.53 13.66 18.61
CA THR A 144 0.00 14.73 19.47
C THR A 144 0.02 14.33 20.96
N ALA A 145 -0.41 13.10 21.28
CA ALA A 145 -0.37 12.58 22.65
C ALA A 145 1.06 12.42 23.19
N ALA A 146 2.00 11.91 22.37
CA ALA A 146 3.40 11.75 22.77
C ALA A 146 4.09 13.10 23.02
N CYS A 147 3.73 14.16 22.28
CA CYS A 147 4.35 15.48 22.40
C CYS A 147 4.02 16.20 23.71
N ALA A 148 2.76 16.15 24.14
CA ALA A 148 2.33 16.76 25.40
C ALA A 148 3.02 16.12 26.61
N ALA A 149 3.40 14.84 26.50
CA ALA A 149 3.99 14.06 27.57
C ALA A 149 5.52 14.18 27.71
N TRP A 150 6.24 14.67 26.69
CA TRP A 150 7.71 14.61 26.66
C TRP A 150 8.40 15.97 26.74
N SER A 151 9.04 16.22 27.89
CA SER A 151 9.90 17.38 28.16
C SER A 151 11.16 17.44 27.27
N LEU A 152 11.55 16.32 26.66
CA LEU A 152 12.77 16.19 25.86
C LEU A 152 12.68 16.73 24.42
N ASN A 153 11.48 17.04 23.91
CA ASN A 153 11.31 17.47 22.50
C ASN A 153 11.87 18.88 22.19
N GLY A 154 12.29 19.66 23.21
CA GLY A 154 12.78 21.03 23.02
C GLY A 154 11.81 21.93 22.24
N PRO A 155 12.22 23.15 21.85
CA PRO A 155 11.40 24.00 20.96
C PRO A 155 11.47 23.55 19.50
N LEU A 156 12.66 23.21 18.99
CA LEU A 156 12.86 22.83 17.58
C LEU A 156 12.23 21.49 17.23
N GLY A 157 12.32 20.49 18.11
CA GLY A 157 11.69 19.19 17.89
C GLY A 157 10.16 19.27 17.92
N ARG A 158 9.60 20.21 18.69
CA ARG A 158 8.16 20.55 18.65
C ARG A 158 7.75 21.10 17.29
N VAL A 159 8.45 22.10 16.78
CA VAL A 159 8.17 22.67 15.43
C VAL A 159 8.25 21.59 14.34
N TRP A 160 9.23 20.68 14.43
CA TRP A 160 9.33 19.58 13.47
C TRP A 160 8.18 18.57 13.59
N LEU A 161 7.72 18.27 14.81
CA LEU A 161 6.57 17.41 15.01
C LEU A 161 5.29 18.06 14.49
N ASP A 162 5.08 19.35 14.75
CA ASP A 162 3.93 20.11 14.25
C ASP A 162 3.90 20.05 12.71
N HIS A 163 5.04 20.30 12.06
CA HIS A 163 5.18 20.12 10.61
C HIS A 163 4.80 18.72 10.12
N GLN A 164 5.17 17.68 10.85
CA GLN A 164 4.78 16.30 10.51
C GLN A 164 3.32 15.98 10.78
N VAL A 165 2.67 16.67 11.73
CA VAL A 165 1.22 16.57 11.95
C VAL A 165 0.48 17.27 10.81
N ASP A 166 0.91 18.47 10.43
CA ASP A 166 0.35 19.21 9.30
C ASP A 166 0.38 18.38 8.01
N ALA A 167 1.52 17.74 7.72
CA ALA A 167 1.66 16.86 6.55
C ALA A 167 0.70 15.65 6.58
N LEU A 168 0.39 15.09 7.76
CA LEU A 168 -0.60 14.02 7.90
C LEU A 168 -2.03 14.54 7.69
N GLU A 169 -2.34 15.74 8.17
CA GLU A 169 -3.64 16.36 8.00
C GLU A 169 -3.92 16.70 6.54
N GLU A 170 -2.94 17.24 5.82
CA GLU A 170 -2.99 17.48 4.38
C GLU A 170 -3.26 16.18 3.60
N MET A 171 -2.53 15.11 3.95
CA MET A 171 -2.73 13.78 3.37
C MET A 171 -4.14 13.24 3.63
N ALA A 172 -4.62 13.35 4.87
CA ALA A 172 -5.96 12.94 5.23
C ALA A 172 -7.01 13.73 4.41
N GLU A 173 -6.80 15.02 4.17
CA GLU A 173 -7.74 15.81 3.37
C GLU A 173 -7.76 15.41 1.89
N VAL A 174 -6.61 15.05 1.30
CA VAL A 174 -6.57 14.43 -0.04
C VAL A 174 -7.38 13.14 -0.06
N LEU A 175 -7.17 12.25 0.93
CA LEU A 175 -7.89 10.98 1.02
C LEU A 175 -9.41 11.18 1.22
N ARG A 176 -9.83 12.17 2.01
CA ARG A 176 -11.26 12.52 2.17
C ARG A 176 -11.89 12.96 0.85
N ARG A 177 -11.17 13.76 0.05
CA ARG A 177 -11.65 14.17 -1.29
C ARG A 177 -11.81 12.96 -2.21
N LEU A 178 -10.84 12.04 -2.23
CA LEU A 178 -10.93 10.80 -2.99
C LEU A 178 -12.11 9.94 -2.53
N ALA A 179 -12.32 9.81 -1.21
CA ALA A 179 -13.43 9.05 -0.65
C ALA A 179 -14.79 9.58 -1.13
N ARG A 180 -14.95 10.92 -1.15
CA ARG A 180 -16.18 11.58 -1.65
C ARG A 180 -16.39 11.30 -3.14
N ALA A 181 -15.34 11.40 -3.96
CA ALA A 181 -15.41 11.13 -5.40
C ALA A 181 -15.85 9.69 -5.72
N GLU A 182 -15.32 8.69 -5.00
CA GLU A 182 -15.75 7.29 -5.13
C GLU A 182 -17.23 7.09 -4.71
N GLY A 183 -17.70 7.87 -3.73
CA GLY A 183 -19.10 7.80 -3.26
C GLY A 183 -20.10 8.33 -4.29
N THR A 184 -19.74 9.36 -5.05
CA THR A 184 -20.58 9.89 -6.15
C THR A 184 -20.67 8.94 -7.34
N GLY A 185 -19.57 8.26 -7.70
CA GLY A 185 -19.57 7.29 -8.81
C GLY A 185 -20.40 6.02 -8.56
N LEU A 186 -20.69 5.71 -7.29
CA LEU A 186 -21.55 4.59 -6.88
C LEU A 186 -23.05 4.88 -6.97
N ILE A 187 -23.46 6.16 -7.09
CA ILE A 187 -24.87 6.56 -7.18
C ILE A 187 -25.33 6.61 -8.65
N GLU A 188 -24.40 6.71 -9.60
CA GLU A 188 -24.67 6.89 -11.03
C GLU A 188 -24.47 5.63 -11.89
N GLY A 189 -24.07 4.49 -11.31
CA GLY A 189 -23.86 3.21 -12.01
C GLY A 189 -24.72 2.07 -11.45
#